data_AF-A0A1I7GHY6-F1
#
_entry.id   AF-A0A1I7GHY6-F1
#
_cell.length_a   1.000
_cell.length_b   1.000
_cell.length_c   1.000
_cell.angle_alpha   90.00
_cell.angle_beta   90.00
_cell.angle_gamma   90.00
#
_symmetry.space_group_name_H-M   'P 1'
#
loop_
_entity.id
_entity.type
_entity.pdbx_description
1 polymer ?
#
loop_
_entity_poly.entity_id
_entity_poly.type
_entity_poly.pdbx_seq_one_letter_code
_entity_poly.pdbx_strand_id
1 'polypeptide(L)'
;MICPVCGKEIPEGHMYCDECGKEINFVPDFDPEVENEINATLSGVADELNKEAKLKALRIQKRKEFFSALKKKSTTILLFSATIIIIVIVVTLLLAFHNKTPLYYLSIAESSRNSGDLDKAIEYLVEGNKDNPESTEIIFRLSDYYLEAGDPDKAAETLCLITNSDRFSDEKVTNAYEGIISIYKENGDYDKIVELLSNDENEIAKGLKEKYIPPTPVMSPEGDTYEDSITVTVSKGAPDDEVKVYYTVNGDNPDNSGIPYEKEIVLDAEGEYKIKAVSVNKYGFLSAVAENTYTIEAGTPDEPIIMEASGEYSQNTMIVAVTEPGTSIFYTTDGSDPTMDSKQYISPISMPVGTSHFKFIAYNNEGLCSEIVERDYHLVFARLVTKEQAVNSVVSTLVRLNYLLDETGKEIGVPGHNEYVYRSEIEVEGAGEYYVIDEIRVGNDGSRNPSGRIYAVNTHDGTVNRLGYDSGGKYILITISNR
;
A
#
# COMPACT_ATOMS: atom_id res chain seq x y z
N MET A 1 -41.79 -123.35 -111.19
CA MET A 1 -42.14 -121.98 -110.72
C MET A 1 -43.65 -121.85 -110.68
N ILE A 2 -44.26 -121.08 -109.77
CA ILE A 2 -45.72 -120.98 -109.71
C ILE A 2 -46.20 -119.81 -110.57
N CYS A 3 -47.22 -120.02 -111.41
CA CYS A 3 -47.80 -118.94 -112.20
C CYS A 3 -48.38 -117.85 -111.28
N PRO A 4 -47.95 -116.57 -111.39
CA PRO A 4 -48.45 -115.50 -110.51
C PRO A 4 -49.93 -115.15 -110.76
N VAL A 5 -50.53 -115.66 -111.85
CA VAL A 5 -51.93 -115.38 -112.20
C VAL A 5 -52.87 -116.50 -111.78
N CYS A 6 -52.57 -117.75 -112.15
CA CYS A 6 -53.48 -118.88 -111.87
C CYS A 6 -53.01 -119.79 -110.73
N GLY A 7 -51.81 -119.59 -110.19
CA GLY A 7 -51.29 -120.35 -109.05
C GLY A 7 -50.88 -121.79 -109.36
N LYS A 8 -50.97 -122.24 -110.62
CA LYS A 8 -50.51 -123.57 -111.02
C LYS A 8 -49.00 -123.63 -111.16
N GLU A 9 -48.43 -124.77 -110.81
CA GLU A 9 -47.00 -124.99 -110.92
C GLU A 9 -46.61 -125.20 -112.39
N ILE A 10 -45.77 -124.29 -112.89
CA ILE A 10 -45.22 -124.29 -114.25
C ILE A 10 -43.94 -125.15 -114.24
N PRO A 11 -43.89 -126.23 -115.05
CA PRO A 11 -42.72 -127.07 -115.18
C PRO A 11 -41.51 -126.28 -115.69
N GLU A 12 -40.30 -126.64 -115.23
CA GLU A 12 -39.06 -126.00 -115.66
C GLU A 12 -38.90 -126.04 -117.19
N GLY A 13 -38.57 -124.89 -117.80
CA GLY A 13 -38.37 -124.74 -119.24
C GLY A 13 -39.54 -124.20 -120.05
N HIS A 14 -40.73 -124.00 -119.45
CA HIS A 14 -41.88 -123.39 -120.15
C HIS A 14 -41.85 -121.85 -120.03
N MET A 15 -41.96 -121.16 -121.16
CA MET A 15 -41.95 -119.68 -121.26
C MET A 15 -43.34 -119.05 -121.02
N TYR A 16 -44.39 -119.88 -120.99
CA TYR A 16 -45.76 -119.47 -120.72
C TYR A 16 -46.46 -120.55 -119.87
N CYS A 17 -47.48 -120.13 -119.12
CA CYS A 17 -48.28 -121.05 -118.33
C CYS A 17 -49.27 -121.83 -119.20
N ASP A 18 -49.17 -123.17 -119.23
CA ASP A 18 -50.01 -124.03 -120.10
C ASP A 18 -51.52 -123.93 -119.83
N GLU A 19 -51.92 -123.50 -118.63
CA GLU A 19 -53.34 -123.42 -118.27
C GLU A 19 -53.97 -122.06 -118.59
N CYS A 20 -53.27 -120.94 -118.31
CA CYS A 20 -53.82 -119.60 -118.52
C CYS A 20 -53.16 -118.81 -119.66
N GLY A 21 -52.16 -119.39 -120.33
CA GLY A 21 -51.45 -118.81 -121.47
C GLY A 21 -50.56 -117.60 -121.15
N LYS A 22 -50.35 -117.27 -119.87
CA LYS A 22 -49.59 -116.08 -119.46
C LYS A 22 -48.08 -116.30 -119.63
N GLU A 23 -47.43 -115.46 -120.43
CA GLU A 23 -45.97 -115.42 -120.61
C GLU A 23 -45.27 -114.83 -119.40
N ILE A 24 -44.12 -115.39 -119.00
CA ILE A 24 -43.36 -114.94 -117.82
C ILE A 24 -42.14 -114.13 -118.25
N ASN A 25 -42.12 -112.86 -117.81
CA ASN A 25 -41.09 -111.87 -118.10
C ASN A 25 -40.09 -111.81 -116.92
N PHE A 26 -38.80 -112.08 -117.18
CA PHE A 26 -37.79 -112.29 -116.13
C PHE A 26 -37.10 -111.02 -115.61
N VAL A 27 -37.36 -109.85 -116.19
CA VAL A 27 -36.73 -108.58 -115.77
C VAL A 27 -37.70 -107.42 -115.98
N PRO A 28 -38.10 -106.71 -114.91
CA PRO A 28 -38.26 -105.25 -114.97
C PRO A 28 -37.98 -104.54 -113.62
N ASP A 29 -37.67 -103.25 -113.48
CA ASP A 29 -37.30 -102.15 -114.38
C ASP A 29 -36.64 -101.06 -113.48
N PHE A 30 -35.78 -100.22 -114.06
CA PHE A 30 -34.91 -99.24 -113.39
C PHE A 30 -35.67 -97.94 -113.04
N ASP A 31 -35.74 -97.56 -111.75
CA ASP A 31 -36.47 -96.38 -111.25
C ASP A 31 -35.54 -95.19 -110.94
N PRO A 32 -35.67 -94.05 -111.64
CA PRO A 32 -34.82 -92.86 -111.47
C PRO A 32 -35.16 -91.96 -110.25
N GLU A 33 -36.08 -92.33 -109.35
CA GLU A 33 -36.46 -91.46 -108.20
C GLU A 33 -35.48 -91.48 -107.00
N VAL A 34 -34.50 -92.41 -106.96
CA VAL A 34 -33.63 -92.60 -105.79
C VAL A 34 -32.48 -91.58 -105.67
N GLU A 35 -32.15 -90.83 -106.72
CA GLU A 35 -31.01 -89.90 -106.71
C GLU A 35 -31.34 -88.47 -106.20
N ASN A 36 -32.63 -88.11 -106.07
CA ASN A 36 -33.05 -86.77 -105.63
C ASN A 36 -33.00 -86.56 -104.10
N GLU A 37 -32.95 -87.62 -103.29
CA GLU A 37 -32.91 -87.49 -101.82
C GLU A 37 -31.49 -87.32 -101.24
N ILE A 38 -30.42 -87.54 -102.02
CA ILE A 38 -29.03 -87.42 -101.54
C ILE A 38 -28.51 -85.96 -101.65
N ASN A 39 -29.01 -85.16 -102.59
CA ASN A 39 -28.54 -83.77 -102.79
C ASN A 39 -29.15 -82.75 -101.80
N ALA A 40 -30.25 -83.10 -101.12
CA ALA A 40 -30.94 -82.19 -100.19
C ALA A 40 -30.27 -82.11 -98.80
N THR A 41 -29.45 -83.08 -98.42
CA THR A 41 -28.80 -83.12 -97.09
C THR A 41 -27.42 -82.46 -97.07
N LEU A 42 -26.75 -82.33 -98.21
CA LEU A 42 -25.42 -81.70 -98.32
C LEU A 42 -25.45 -80.15 -98.36
N SER A 43 -26.54 -79.51 -98.79
CA SER A 43 -26.62 -78.04 -98.84
C SER A 43 -26.99 -77.39 -97.50
N GLY A 44 -27.70 -78.09 -96.61
CA GLY A 44 -28.11 -77.55 -95.30
C GLY A 44 -26.95 -77.38 -94.32
N VAL A 45 -25.95 -78.27 -94.36
CA VAL A 45 -24.83 -78.26 -93.41
C VAL A 45 -23.75 -77.21 -93.77
N ALA A 46 -23.59 -76.89 -95.05
CA ALA A 46 -22.63 -75.89 -95.51
C ALA A 46 -23.05 -74.44 -95.18
N ASP A 47 -24.36 -74.15 -95.17
CA ASP A 47 -24.87 -72.81 -94.87
C ASP A 47 -24.88 -72.49 -93.35
N GLU A 48 -25.03 -73.49 -92.48
CA GLU A 48 -24.95 -73.27 -91.02
C GLU A 48 -23.53 -72.95 -90.53
N LEU A 49 -22.49 -73.63 -91.06
CA LEU A 49 -21.09 -73.38 -90.69
C LEU A 49 -20.60 -71.99 -91.14
N ASN A 50 -21.15 -71.44 -92.23
CA ASN A 50 -20.77 -70.12 -92.75
C ASN A 50 -21.46 -68.96 -91.99
N LYS A 51 -22.60 -69.24 -91.33
CA LYS A 51 -23.34 -68.27 -90.52
C LYS A 51 -22.65 -68.01 -89.18
N GLU A 52 -22.13 -69.05 -88.53
CA GLU A 52 -21.36 -68.91 -87.29
C GLU A 52 -20.04 -68.15 -87.47
N ALA A 53 -19.31 -68.43 -88.56
CA ALA A 53 -18.07 -67.72 -88.88
C ALA A 53 -18.30 -66.22 -89.15
N LYS A 54 -19.35 -65.86 -89.91
CA LYS A 54 -19.76 -64.46 -90.15
C LYS A 54 -20.21 -63.76 -88.88
N LEU A 55 -20.98 -64.42 -88.01
CA LEU A 55 -21.40 -63.88 -86.71
C LEU A 55 -20.21 -63.62 -85.77
N LYS A 56 -19.20 -64.51 -85.77
CA LYS A 56 -17.99 -64.36 -84.96
C LYS A 56 -17.11 -63.21 -85.47
N ALA A 57 -16.96 -63.07 -86.79
CA ALA A 57 -16.24 -61.96 -87.41
C ALA A 57 -16.92 -60.60 -87.15
N LEU A 58 -18.25 -60.52 -87.30
CA LEU A 58 -19.04 -59.32 -86.98
C LEU A 58 -18.94 -58.94 -85.50
N ARG A 59 -18.95 -59.92 -84.58
CA ARG A 59 -18.76 -59.66 -83.15
C ARG A 59 -17.38 -59.07 -82.86
N ILE A 60 -16.32 -59.58 -83.49
CA ILE A 60 -14.95 -59.06 -83.32
C ILE A 60 -14.81 -57.66 -83.90
N GLN A 61 -15.42 -57.38 -85.06
CA GLN A 61 -15.42 -56.07 -85.69
C GLN A 61 -16.17 -55.03 -84.84
N LYS A 62 -17.39 -55.35 -84.38
CA LYS A 62 -18.14 -54.47 -83.46
C LYS A 62 -17.39 -54.23 -82.16
N ARG A 63 -16.66 -55.23 -81.63
CA ARG A 63 -15.81 -55.05 -80.45
C ARG A 63 -14.65 -54.10 -80.72
N LYS A 64 -13.98 -54.23 -81.87
CA LYS A 64 -12.89 -53.31 -82.26
C LYS A 64 -13.38 -51.87 -82.48
N GLU A 65 -14.53 -51.69 -83.12
CA GLU A 65 -15.15 -50.37 -83.30
C GLU A 65 -15.62 -49.76 -81.97
N PHE A 66 -16.17 -50.57 -81.07
CA PHE A 66 -16.56 -50.12 -79.73
C PHE A 66 -15.35 -49.70 -78.90
N PHE A 67 -14.26 -50.48 -78.90
CA PHE A 67 -13.02 -50.14 -78.20
C PHE A 67 -12.30 -48.95 -78.82
N SER A 68 -12.32 -48.78 -80.15
CA SER A 68 -11.72 -47.61 -80.81
C SER A 68 -12.54 -46.33 -80.57
N ALA A 69 -13.87 -46.42 -80.52
CA ALA A 69 -14.75 -45.32 -80.14
C ALA A 69 -14.57 -44.90 -78.67
N LEU A 70 -14.43 -45.87 -77.76
CA LEU A 70 -14.06 -45.63 -76.36
C LEU A 70 -12.69 -44.98 -76.23
N LYS A 71 -11.68 -45.43 -76.99
CA LYS A 71 -10.33 -44.83 -76.97
C LYS A 71 -10.31 -43.40 -77.52
N LYS A 72 -11.16 -43.09 -78.51
CA LYS A 72 -11.30 -41.73 -79.09
C LYS A 72 -12.04 -40.74 -78.18
N LYS A 73 -12.93 -41.23 -77.29
CA LYS A 73 -13.60 -40.45 -76.23
C LYS A 73 -12.95 -40.58 -74.84
N SER A 74 -11.93 -41.43 -74.68
CA SER A 74 -11.30 -41.71 -73.40
C SER A 74 -10.59 -40.49 -72.83
N THR A 75 -9.95 -39.66 -73.65
CA THR A 75 -9.28 -38.44 -73.18
C THR A 75 -10.27 -37.39 -72.70
N THR A 76 -11.41 -37.23 -73.37
CA THR A 76 -12.46 -36.28 -72.95
C THR A 76 -13.22 -36.76 -71.71
N ILE A 77 -13.48 -38.06 -71.59
CA ILE A 77 -14.08 -38.66 -70.37
C ILE A 77 -13.10 -38.55 -69.18
N LEU A 78 -11.80 -38.84 -69.40
CA LEU A 78 -10.79 -38.76 -68.36
C LEU A 78 -10.58 -37.31 -67.89
N LEU A 79 -10.55 -36.35 -68.81
CA LEU A 79 -10.53 -34.91 -68.50
C LEU A 79 -11.76 -34.52 -67.66
N PHE A 80 -12.98 -34.89 -68.08
CA PHE A 80 -14.20 -34.55 -67.34
C PHE A 80 -14.21 -35.15 -65.92
N SER A 81 -13.76 -36.41 -65.78
CA SER A 81 -13.64 -37.07 -64.47
C SER A 81 -12.58 -36.42 -63.59
N ALA A 82 -11.44 -36.01 -64.15
CA ALA A 82 -10.40 -35.30 -63.42
C ALA A 82 -10.88 -33.91 -62.97
N THR A 83 -11.62 -33.18 -63.82
CA THR A 83 -12.21 -31.89 -63.46
C THR A 83 -13.23 -32.04 -62.34
N ILE A 84 -14.09 -33.08 -62.37
CA ILE A 84 -15.04 -33.35 -61.27
C ILE A 84 -14.29 -33.68 -59.98
N ILE A 85 -13.23 -34.48 -60.03
CA ILE A 85 -12.42 -34.81 -58.84
C ILE A 85 -11.75 -33.55 -58.29
N ILE A 86 -11.20 -32.68 -59.15
CA ILE A 86 -10.64 -31.39 -58.74
C ILE A 86 -11.71 -30.49 -58.14
N ILE A 87 -12.92 -30.42 -58.72
CA ILE A 87 -14.04 -29.66 -58.15
C ILE A 87 -14.43 -30.23 -56.79
N VAL A 88 -14.51 -31.55 -56.63
CA VAL A 88 -14.81 -32.18 -55.34
C VAL A 88 -13.72 -31.83 -54.32
N ILE A 89 -12.43 -31.95 -54.68
CA ILE A 89 -11.29 -31.59 -53.82
C ILE A 89 -11.32 -30.10 -53.46
N VAL A 90 -11.62 -29.22 -54.41
CA VAL A 90 -11.72 -27.77 -54.18
C VAL A 90 -12.93 -27.48 -53.29
N VAL A 91 -14.06 -28.16 -53.45
CA VAL A 91 -15.24 -28.00 -52.59
C VAL A 91 -14.98 -28.55 -51.18
N THR A 92 -14.33 -29.69 -51.01
CA THR A 92 -13.94 -30.18 -49.67
C THR A 92 -12.89 -29.31 -49.02
N LEU A 93 -11.91 -28.80 -49.76
CA LEU A 93 -10.96 -27.83 -49.24
C LEU A 93 -11.66 -26.52 -48.86
N LEU A 94 -12.56 -26.01 -49.70
CA LEU A 94 -13.36 -24.82 -49.38
C LEU A 94 -14.20 -25.05 -48.12
N LEU A 95 -14.91 -26.18 -47.99
CA LEU A 95 -15.69 -26.50 -46.77
C LEU A 95 -14.81 -26.65 -45.53
N ALA A 96 -13.61 -27.22 -45.66
CA ALA A 96 -12.65 -27.35 -44.57
C ALA A 96 -12.09 -25.99 -44.10
N PHE A 97 -11.88 -25.05 -45.02
CA PHE A 97 -11.43 -23.69 -44.70
C PHE A 97 -12.59 -22.73 -44.33
N HIS A 98 -13.83 -23.00 -44.73
CA HIS A 98 -14.97 -22.10 -44.52
C HIS A 98 -15.63 -22.24 -43.14
N ASN A 99 -15.31 -23.28 -42.37
CA ASN A 99 -16.02 -23.59 -41.14
C ASN A 99 -15.34 -23.11 -39.84
N LYS A 100 -14.16 -22.49 -39.86
CA LYS A 100 -13.47 -22.04 -38.62
C LYS A 100 -13.78 -20.59 -38.22
N THR A 101 -15.02 -20.15 -38.44
CA THR A 101 -15.47 -18.80 -38.07
C THR A 101 -15.77 -18.70 -36.57
N PRO A 102 -15.80 -17.49 -35.98
CA PRO A 102 -16.17 -17.35 -34.57
C PRO A 102 -17.55 -17.92 -34.24
N LEU A 103 -18.52 -17.70 -35.13
CA LEU A 103 -19.90 -18.20 -34.97
C LEU A 103 -19.96 -19.73 -34.94
N TYR A 104 -19.11 -20.40 -35.73
CA TYR A 104 -19.02 -21.86 -35.69
C TYR A 104 -18.58 -22.36 -34.32
N TYR A 105 -17.47 -21.82 -33.78
CA TYR A 105 -16.95 -22.22 -32.48
C TYR A 105 -17.94 -21.94 -31.33
N LEU A 106 -18.61 -20.78 -31.36
CA LEU A 106 -19.68 -20.46 -30.42
C LEU A 106 -20.83 -21.47 -30.49
N SER A 107 -21.27 -21.84 -31.69
CA SER A 107 -22.40 -22.77 -31.88
C SER A 107 -22.09 -24.20 -31.38
N ILE A 108 -20.89 -24.72 -31.65
CA ILE A 108 -20.51 -26.07 -31.20
C ILE A 108 -20.24 -26.11 -29.69
N ALA A 109 -19.72 -25.03 -29.13
CA ALA A 109 -19.55 -24.88 -27.69
C ALA A 109 -20.90 -24.81 -26.97
N GLU A 110 -21.85 -24.01 -27.47
CA GLU A 110 -23.21 -23.93 -26.93
C GLU A 110 -23.94 -25.28 -27.00
N SER A 111 -23.85 -25.99 -28.14
CA SER A 111 -24.40 -27.34 -28.28
C SER A 111 -23.81 -28.32 -27.25
N SER A 112 -22.49 -28.24 -27.00
CA SER A 112 -21.80 -29.10 -26.03
C SER A 112 -22.19 -28.77 -24.59
N ARG A 113 -22.24 -27.48 -24.23
CA ARG A 113 -22.75 -27.01 -22.94
C ARG A 113 -24.18 -27.49 -22.69
N ASN A 114 -25.07 -27.35 -23.68
CA ASN A 114 -26.46 -27.80 -23.59
C ASN A 114 -26.60 -29.32 -23.45
N SER A 115 -25.61 -30.09 -23.91
CA SER A 115 -25.53 -31.53 -23.68
C SER A 115 -24.98 -31.92 -22.31
N GLY A 116 -24.58 -30.94 -21.49
CA GLY A 116 -24.02 -31.13 -20.15
C GLY A 116 -22.50 -31.31 -20.12
N ASP A 117 -21.82 -31.20 -21.27
CA ASP A 117 -20.36 -31.36 -21.40
C ASP A 117 -19.70 -29.97 -21.47
N LEU A 118 -19.53 -29.34 -20.31
CA LEU A 118 -18.97 -28.00 -20.19
C LEU A 118 -17.47 -27.97 -20.51
N ASP A 119 -16.71 -29.00 -20.12
CA ASP A 119 -15.27 -29.09 -20.37
C ASP A 119 -14.98 -29.06 -21.88
N LYS A 120 -15.75 -29.83 -22.65
CA LYS A 120 -15.64 -29.85 -24.11
C LYS A 120 -16.10 -28.54 -24.75
N ALA A 121 -17.10 -27.89 -24.17
CA ALA A 121 -17.53 -26.57 -24.62
C ALA A 121 -16.41 -25.53 -24.46
N ILE A 122 -15.70 -25.55 -23.33
CA ILE A 122 -14.51 -24.73 -23.06
C ILE A 122 -13.41 -25.06 -24.08
N GLU A 123 -13.12 -26.34 -24.32
CA GLU A 123 -12.09 -26.77 -25.29
C GLU A 123 -12.34 -26.20 -26.69
N TYR A 124 -13.60 -26.24 -27.16
CA TYR A 124 -13.97 -25.64 -28.45
C TYR A 124 -13.76 -24.12 -28.50
N LEU A 125 -14.04 -23.40 -27.42
CA LEU A 125 -13.81 -21.95 -27.35
C LEU A 125 -12.33 -21.61 -27.25
N VAL A 126 -11.52 -22.44 -26.57
CA VAL A 126 -10.06 -22.29 -26.53
C VAL A 126 -9.46 -22.48 -27.93
N GLU A 127 -9.86 -23.52 -28.67
CA GLU A 127 -9.45 -23.69 -30.07
C GLU A 127 -9.97 -22.52 -30.94
N GLY A 128 -11.21 -22.10 -30.71
CA GLY A 128 -11.83 -20.98 -31.43
C GLY A 128 -11.09 -19.67 -31.25
N ASN A 129 -10.66 -19.36 -30.01
CA ASN A 129 -9.90 -18.16 -29.70
C ASN A 129 -8.50 -18.20 -30.31
N LYS A 130 -7.86 -19.38 -30.34
CA LYS A 130 -6.57 -19.57 -31.03
C LYS A 130 -6.66 -19.27 -32.52
N ASP A 131 -7.74 -19.71 -33.17
CA ASP A 131 -7.96 -19.46 -34.60
C ASP A 131 -8.48 -18.03 -34.88
N ASN A 132 -9.17 -17.41 -33.92
CA ASN A 132 -9.82 -16.11 -34.05
C ASN A 132 -9.54 -15.19 -32.84
N PRO A 133 -8.28 -14.77 -32.61
CA PRO A 133 -7.89 -14.04 -31.38
C PRO A 133 -8.53 -12.66 -31.23
N GLU A 134 -9.05 -12.08 -32.31
CA GLU A 134 -9.73 -10.77 -32.31
C GLU A 134 -11.22 -10.87 -31.93
N SER A 135 -11.74 -12.08 -31.69
CA SER A 135 -13.15 -12.30 -31.40
C SER A 135 -13.47 -12.12 -29.93
N THR A 136 -13.92 -10.91 -29.56
CA THR A 136 -14.37 -10.64 -28.19
C THR A 136 -15.54 -11.53 -27.75
N GLU A 137 -16.43 -11.91 -28.66
CA GLU A 137 -17.56 -12.80 -28.32
C GLU A 137 -17.09 -14.17 -27.83
N ILE A 138 -16.03 -14.73 -28.47
CA ILE A 138 -15.43 -15.98 -27.98
C ILE A 138 -14.81 -15.78 -26.61
N ILE A 139 -14.07 -14.69 -26.41
CA ILE A 139 -13.37 -14.41 -25.14
C ILE A 139 -14.37 -14.24 -24.00
N PHE A 140 -15.41 -13.43 -24.18
CA PHE A 140 -16.46 -13.24 -23.17
C PHE A 140 -17.20 -14.55 -22.89
N ARG A 141 -17.58 -15.31 -23.93
CA ARG A 141 -18.25 -16.61 -23.76
C ARG A 141 -17.37 -17.61 -23.01
N LEU A 142 -16.08 -17.63 -23.30
CA LEU A 142 -15.12 -18.51 -22.64
C LEU A 142 -14.97 -18.12 -21.16
N SER A 143 -14.92 -16.82 -20.85
CA SER A 143 -14.95 -16.33 -19.46
C SER A 143 -16.22 -16.77 -18.72
N ASP A 144 -17.40 -16.62 -19.34
CA ASP A 144 -18.67 -17.08 -18.76
C ASP A 144 -18.66 -18.59 -18.45
N TYR A 145 -18.07 -19.40 -19.33
CA TYR A 145 -18.02 -20.85 -19.16
C TYR A 145 -17.01 -21.26 -18.08
N TYR A 146 -15.91 -20.52 -17.91
CA TYR A 146 -15.01 -20.71 -16.77
C TYR A 146 -15.68 -20.35 -15.43
N LEU A 147 -16.51 -19.30 -15.39
CA LEU A 147 -17.30 -18.98 -14.19
C LEU A 147 -18.31 -20.11 -13.86
N GLU A 148 -18.99 -20.64 -14.87
CA GLU A 148 -19.90 -21.77 -14.69
C GLU A 148 -19.17 -23.05 -14.24
N ALA A 149 -17.92 -23.24 -14.67
CA ALA A 149 -17.06 -24.32 -14.22
C ALA A 149 -16.50 -24.10 -12.80
N GLY A 150 -16.72 -22.93 -12.19
CA GLY A 150 -16.24 -22.57 -10.85
C GLY A 150 -14.77 -22.15 -10.83
N ASP A 151 -14.23 -21.64 -11.94
CA ASP A 151 -12.84 -21.18 -12.07
C ASP A 151 -12.79 -19.67 -12.39
N PRO A 152 -13.01 -18.81 -11.37
CA PRO A 152 -13.05 -17.36 -11.57
C PRO A 152 -11.69 -16.77 -11.98
N ASP A 153 -10.59 -17.40 -11.58
CA ASP A 153 -9.23 -16.96 -11.95
C ASP A 153 -9.01 -17.11 -13.46
N LYS A 154 -9.35 -18.27 -14.05
CA LYS A 154 -9.29 -18.43 -15.50
C LYS A 154 -10.27 -17.54 -16.24
N ALA A 155 -11.45 -17.31 -15.66
CA ALA A 155 -12.43 -16.40 -16.25
C ALA A 155 -11.88 -14.98 -16.36
N ALA A 156 -11.23 -14.47 -15.30
CA ALA A 156 -10.58 -13.17 -15.29
C ALA A 156 -9.35 -13.12 -16.22
N GLU A 157 -8.47 -14.13 -16.18
CA GLU A 157 -7.31 -14.26 -17.07
C GLU A 157 -7.71 -14.24 -18.55
N THR A 158 -8.84 -14.89 -18.88
CA THR A 158 -9.40 -14.89 -20.23
C THR A 158 -9.80 -13.47 -20.67
N LEU A 159 -10.42 -12.67 -19.80
CA LEU A 159 -10.75 -11.28 -20.10
C LEU A 159 -9.51 -10.39 -20.20
N CYS A 160 -8.41 -10.73 -19.50
CA CYS A 160 -7.14 -10.02 -19.63
C CYS A 160 -6.56 -10.11 -21.06
N LEU A 161 -6.99 -11.09 -21.88
CA LEU A 161 -6.63 -11.13 -23.30
C LEU A 161 -7.13 -9.88 -24.06
N ILE A 162 -8.22 -9.27 -23.59
CA ILE A 162 -8.76 -8.02 -24.15
C ILE A 162 -8.01 -6.82 -23.57
N THR A 163 -7.81 -6.75 -22.26
CA THR A 163 -7.19 -5.58 -21.61
C THR A 163 -5.71 -5.43 -21.95
N ASN A 164 -4.99 -6.54 -22.13
CA ASN A 164 -3.56 -6.55 -22.42
C ASN A 164 -3.25 -6.42 -23.93
N SER A 165 -4.23 -6.02 -24.75
CA SER A 165 -4.09 -5.95 -26.20
C SER A 165 -4.56 -4.61 -26.75
N ASP A 166 -3.69 -3.96 -27.53
CA ASP A 166 -4.00 -2.68 -28.22
C ASP A 166 -4.96 -2.83 -29.41
N ARG A 167 -5.49 -4.04 -29.65
CA ARG A 167 -6.29 -4.37 -30.85
C ARG A 167 -7.78 -4.14 -30.67
N PHE A 168 -8.23 -4.00 -29.43
CA PHE A 168 -9.63 -3.83 -29.09
C PHE A 168 -9.98 -2.35 -28.90
N SER A 169 -11.22 -1.99 -29.22
CA SER A 169 -11.71 -0.63 -28.97
C SER A 169 -11.87 -0.38 -27.48
N ASP A 170 -11.76 0.89 -27.07
CA ASP A 170 -11.92 1.33 -25.67
C ASP A 170 -13.20 0.81 -25.02
N GLU A 171 -14.31 0.74 -25.76
CA GLU A 171 -15.58 0.17 -25.28
C GLU A 171 -15.43 -1.31 -24.86
N LYS A 172 -14.72 -2.11 -25.66
CA LYS A 172 -14.50 -3.53 -25.39
C LYS A 172 -13.54 -3.74 -24.22
N VAL A 173 -12.49 -2.92 -24.17
CA VAL A 173 -11.51 -2.92 -23.07
C VAL A 173 -12.19 -2.53 -21.76
N THR A 174 -13.05 -1.51 -21.78
CA THR A 174 -13.86 -1.08 -20.62
C THR A 174 -14.76 -2.21 -20.14
N ASN A 175 -15.50 -2.86 -21.03
CA ASN A 175 -16.37 -3.99 -20.67
C ASN A 175 -15.58 -5.17 -20.09
N ALA A 176 -14.39 -5.46 -20.63
CA ALA A 176 -13.51 -6.50 -20.08
C ALA A 176 -13.05 -6.14 -18.66
N TYR A 177 -12.62 -4.90 -18.43
CA TYR A 177 -12.26 -4.41 -17.11
C TYR A 177 -13.41 -4.50 -16.11
N GLU A 178 -14.61 -4.04 -16.47
CA GLU A 178 -15.79 -4.14 -15.61
C GLU A 178 -16.16 -5.59 -15.30
N GLY A 179 -16.01 -6.50 -16.27
CA GLY A 179 -16.17 -7.94 -16.08
C GLY A 179 -15.18 -8.50 -15.05
N ILE A 180 -13.88 -8.22 -15.22
CA ILE A 180 -12.83 -8.68 -14.29
C ILE A 180 -13.08 -8.13 -12.87
N ILE A 181 -13.39 -6.84 -12.76
CA ILE A 181 -13.71 -6.19 -11.47
C ILE A 181 -14.92 -6.85 -10.81
N SER A 182 -15.96 -7.19 -11.59
CA SER A 182 -17.14 -7.88 -11.05
C SER A 182 -16.79 -9.27 -10.54
N ILE A 183 -16.01 -10.05 -11.30
CA ILE A 183 -15.56 -11.40 -10.92
C ILE A 183 -14.79 -11.34 -9.60
N TYR A 184 -13.79 -10.45 -9.48
CA TYR A 184 -13.01 -10.33 -8.26
C TYR A 184 -13.84 -9.80 -7.08
N LYS A 185 -14.77 -8.87 -7.31
CA LYS A 185 -15.65 -8.35 -6.25
C LYS A 185 -16.58 -9.43 -5.69
N GLU A 186 -17.13 -10.28 -6.56
CA GLU A 186 -18.02 -11.38 -6.14
C GLU A 186 -17.28 -12.46 -5.33
N ASN A 187 -15.98 -12.64 -5.59
CA ASN A 187 -15.14 -13.58 -4.84
C ASN A 187 -14.44 -12.97 -3.61
N GLY A 188 -14.54 -11.65 -3.41
CA GLY A 188 -13.85 -10.94 -2.32
C GLY A 188 -12.35 -10.71 -2.57
N ASP A 189 -11.89 -10.90 -3.80
CA ASP A 189 -10.48 -10.78 -4.22
C ASP A 189 -10.10 -9.32 -4.54
N TYR A 190 -10.31 -8.41 -3.59
CA TYR A 190 -10.08 -6.97 -3.81
C TYR A 190 -8.63 -6.63 -4.16
N ASP A 191 -7.66 -7.37 -3.61
CA ASP A 191 -6.23 -7.18 -3.90
C ASP A 191 -5.90 -7.38 -5.38
N LYS A 192 -6.55 -8.36 -6.04
CA LYS A 192 -6.37 -8.60 -7.48
C LYS A 192 -6.90 -7.46 -8.34
N ILE A 193 -7.91 -6.73 -7.87
CA ILE A 193 -8.40 -5.51 -8.56
C ILE A 193 -7.38 -4.39 -8.43
N VAL A 194 -6.79 -4.22 -7.25
CA VAL A 194 -5.72 -3.23 -7.01
C VAL A 194 -4.52 -3.51 -7.90
N GLU A 195 -4.11 -4.78 -8.00
CA GLU A 195 -3.03 -5.24 -8.87
C GLU A 195 -3.34 -4.98 -10.35
N LEU A 196 -4.52 -5.41 -10.83
CA LEU A 196 -4.97 -5.21 -12.21
C LEU A 196 -4.91 -3.74 -12.62
N LEU A 197 -5.48 -2.85 -11.81
CA LEU A 197 -5.60 -1.43 -12.13
C LEU A 197 -4.31 -0.63 -11.88
N SER A 198 -3.35 -1.18 -11.14
CA SER A 198 -2.07 -0.52 -10.88
C SER A 198 -0.97 -0.92 -11.86
N ASN A 199 -1.07 -2.09 -12.49
CA ASN A 199 -0.08 -2.60 -13.44
C ASN A 199 -0.31 -2.10 -14.88
N ASP A 200 -1.52 -1.67 -15.23
CA ASP A 200 -1.81 -1.13 -16.57
C ASP A 200 -1.74 0.41 -16.59
N GLU A 201 -0.94 0.95 -17.51
CA GLU A 201 -0.80 2.39 -17.73
C GLU A 201 -1.88 2.97 -18.67
N ASN A 202 -2.77 2.14 -19.20
CA ASN A 202 -3.92 2.54 -20.02
C ASN A 202 -4.77 3.59 -19.28
N GLU A 203 -5.18 4.63 -20.00
CA GLU A 203 -6.06 5.70 -19.47
C GLU A 203 -7.37 5.15 -18.90
N ILE A 204 -7.89 4.05 -19.45
CA ILE A 204 -9.08 3.36 -18.90
C ILE A 204 -8.75 2.79 -17.51
N ALA A 205 -7.62 2.09 -17.36
CA ALA A 205 -7.20 1.52 -16.09
C ALA A 205 -6.95 2.61 -15.04
N LYS A 206 -6.33 3.74 -15.43
CA LYS A 206 -6.15 4.92 -14.57
C LYS A 206 -7.48 5.51 -14.10
N GLY A 207 -8.44 5.72 -15.00
CA GLY A 207 -9.76 6.24 -14.64
C GLY A 207 -10.54 5.27 -13.73
N LEU A 208 -10.42 3.96 -13.96
CA LEU A 208 -11.02 2.95 -13.10
C LEU A 208 -10.31 2.88 -11.73
N LYS A 209 -8.99 3.05 -11.69
CA LYS A 209 -8.21 3.14 -10.45
C LYS A 209 -8.70 4.29 -9.57
N GLU A 210 -8.86 5.49 -10.12
CA GLU A 210 -9.41 6.63 -9.38
C GLU A 210 -10.84 6.40 -8.88
N LYS A 211 -11.65 5.64 -9.64
CA LYS A 211 -13.03 5.32 -9.28
C LYS A 211 -13.13 4.26 -8.17
N TYR A 212 -12.27 3.25 -8.19
CA TYR A 212 -12.39 2.07 -7.32
C TYR A 212 -11.40 2.05 -6.16
N ILE A 213 -10.21 2.64 -6.30
CA ILE A 213 -9.18 2.61 -5.27
C ILE A 213 -9.15 3.97 -4.58
N PRO A 214 -9.55 4.07 -3.29
CA PRO A 214 -9.50 5.35 -2.60
C PRO A 214 -8.04 5.81 -2.42
N PRO A 215 -7.81 7.13 -2.32
CA PRO A 215 -6.47 7.65 -2.06
C PRO A 215 -5.97 7.21 -0.67
N THR A 216 -4.66 6.99 -0.59
CA THR A 216 -3.96 6.66 0.66
C THR A 216 -4.08 7.82 1.65
N PRO A 217 -4.45 7.57 2.92
CA PRO A 217 -4.47 8.60 3.93
C PRO A 217 -3.10 9.23 4.13
N VAL A 218 -3.05 10.53 4.42
CA VAL A 218 -1.81 11.22 4.80
C VAL A 218 -1.95 11.73 6.23
N MET A 219 -0.99 11.35 7.08
CA MET A 219 -0.93 11.77 8.48
C MET A 219 -0.06 13.02 8.63
N SER A 220 -0.48 13.95 9.47
CA SER A 220 0.28 15.16 9.79
C SER A 220 0.19 15.46 11.29
N PRO A 221 1.32 15.71 11.99
CA PRO A 221 2.69 15.79 11.46
C PRO A 221 3.25 14.43 11.00
N GLU A 222 4.39 14.44 10.30
CA GLU A 222 5.13 13.21 9.95
C GLU A 222 5.62 12.48 11.21
N GLY A 223 5.93 11.18 11.09
CA GLY A 223 6.44 10.41 12.23
C GLY A 223 7.84 10.87 12.65
N ASP A 224 8.00 11.28 13.91
CA ASP A 224 9.26 11.71 14.52
C ASP A 224 9.20 11.56 16.06
N THR A 225 10.28 11.93 16.74
CA THR A 225 10.31 12.12 18.19
C THR A 225 9.84 13.52 18.56
N TYR A 226 8.98 13.61 19.58
CA TYR A 226 8.41 14.85 20.09
C TYR A 226 8.60 14.95 21.61
N GLU A 227 8.98 16.14 22.07
CA GLU A 227 9.15 16.43 23.50
C GLU A 227 7.84 16.76 24.22
N ASP A 228 6.83 17.18 23.45
CA ASP A 228 5.49 17.55 23.90
C ASP A 228 4.43 16.60 23.34
N SER A 229 3.25 16.59 23.97
CA SER A 229 2.07 15.93 23.40
C SER A 229 1.74 16.49 22.02
N ILE A 230 1.43 15.62 21.06
CA ILE A 230 1.04 16.02 19.71
C ILE A 230 -0.36 15.53 19.35
N THR A 231 -0.94 16.17 18.34
CA THR A 231 -2.21 15.77 17.75
C THR A 231 -1.99 15.42 16.29
N VAL A 232 -2.24 14.16 15.94
CA VAL A 232 -2.09 13.64 14.58
C VAL A 232 -3.41 13.74 13.85
N THR A 233 -3.39 14.46 12.73
CA THR A 233 -4.50 14.59 11.79
C THR A 233 -4.33 13.60 10.65
N VAL A 234 -5.42 12.99 10.21
CA VAL A 234 -5.43 12.04 9.08
C VAL A 234 -6.31 12.61 7.96
N SER A 235 -5.68 12.96 6.84
CA SER A 235 -6.37 13.47 5.66
C SER A 235 -6.78 12.33 4.73
N LYS A 236 -8.01 12.39 4.19
CA LYS A 236 -8.61 11.32 3.39
C LYS A 236 -8.36 11.45 1.89
N GLY A 237 -7.89 12.61 1.41
CA GLY A 237 -7.66 12.88 -0.02
C GLY A 237 -8.92 12.88 -0.93
N ALA A 238 -10.12 12.65 -0.38
CA ALA A 238 -11.39 12.56 -1.11
C ALA A 238 -12.55 13.17 -0.27
N PRO A 239 -13.70 13.53 -0.88
CA PRO A 239 -14.87 14.03 -0.15
C PRO A 239 -15.38 13.05 0.92
N ASP A 240 -15.80 13.59 2.06
CA ASP A 240 -16.13 12.83 3.29
C ASP A 240 -17.24 11.78 3.13
N ASP A 241 -18.16 11.96 2.18
CA ASP A 241 -19.33 11.10 2.02
C ASP A 241 -19.04 9.77 1.29
N GLU A 242 -17.86 9.62 0.67
CA GLU A 242 -17.54 8.46 -0.17
C GLU A 242 -16.43 7.56 0.39
N VAL A 243 -15.62 8.06 1.33
CA VAL A 243 -14.45 7.37 1.88
C VAL A 243 -14.40 7.52 3.40
N LYS A 244 -14.29 6.38 4.08
CA LYS A 244 -14.02 6.28 5.52
C LYS A 244 -12.55 5.97 5.73
N VAL A 245 -11.97 6.43 6.83
CA VAL A 245 -10.60 6.08 7.21
C VAL A 245 -10.65 5.27 8.51
N TYR A 246 -9.87 4.21 8.55
CA TYR A 246 -9.67 3.37 9.73
C TYR A 246 -8.19 3.39 10.11
N TYR A 247 -7.90 3.39 11.40
CA TYR A 247 -6.52 3.44 11.89
C TYR A 247 -6.28 2.55 13.11
N THR A 248 -5.02 2.22 13.37
CA THR A 248 -4.54 1.58 14.60
C THR A 248 -3.41 2.42 15.16
N VAL A 249 -3.09 2.28 16.46
CA VAL A 249 -2.00 3.02 17.13
C VAL A 249 -0.88 2.09 17.64
N ASN A 250 -1.07 0.78 17.50
CA ASN A 250 -0.18 -0.28 17.99
C ASN A 250 0.57 -1.01 16.86
N GLY A 251 0.43 -0.56 15.61
CA GLY A 251 1.08 -1.14 14.43
C GLY A 251 0.33 -2.30 13.77
N ASP A 252 -0.86 -2.66 14.24
CA ASP A 252 -1.71 -3.68 13.60
C ASP A 252 -2.31 -3.18 12.28
N ASN A 253 -2.68 -4.08 11.38
CA ASN A 253 -3.34 -3.69 10.12
C ASN A 253 -4.76 -3.14 10.40
N PRO A 254 -5.13 -1.94 9.92
CA PRO A 254 -6.45 -1.36 10.18
C PRO A 254 -7.61 -2.01 9.40
N ASP A 255 -7.35 -2.90 8.45
CA ASP A 255 -8.37 -3.53 7.60
C ASP A 255 -9.44 -4.35 8.35
N ASN A 256 -9.09 -5.00 9.47
CA ASN A 256 -9.97 -5.89 10.23
C ASN A 256 -10.15 -5.47 11.70
N SER A 257 -9.34 -4.53 12.20
CA SER A 257 -9.33 -4.09 13.60
C SER A 257 -9.18 -2.58 13.77
N GLY A 258 -9.27 -1.81 12.68
CA GLY A 258 -9.09 -0.37 12.71
C GLY A 258 -10.22 0.36 13.42
N ILE A 259 -9.85 1.41 14.15
CA ILE A 259 -10.74 2.40 14.76
C ILE A 259 -11.18 3.37 13.65
N PRO A 260 -12.48 3.70 13.51
CA PRO A 260 -12.91 4.71 12.57
C PRO A 260 -12.34 6.09 12.96
N TYR A 261 -11.71 6.78 12.00
CA TYR A 261 -11.18 8.12 12.18
C TYR A 261 -12.32 9.16 12.11
N GLU A 262 -12.78 9.61 13.27
CA GLU A 262 -13.81 10.65 13.41
C GLU A 262 -13.25 11.98 13.95
N LYS A 263 -12.11 11.92 14.65
CA LYS A 263 -11.43 13.04 15.28
C LYS A 263 -9.93 12.82 15.23
N GLU A 264 -9.19 13.90 15.42
CA GLU A 264 -7.74 13.90 15.52
C GLU A 264 -7.25 12.96 16.63
N ILE A 265 -6.10 12.32 16.41
CA ILE A 265 -5.52 11.34 17.32
C ILE A 265 -4.57 12.08 18.27
N VAL A 266 -4.89 12.10 19.55
CA VAL A 266 -4.08 12.77 20.58
C VAL A 266 -3.07 11.78 21.16
N LEU A 267 -1.79 12.14 21.12
CA LEU A 267 -0.68 11.40 21.72
C LEU A 267 -0.14 12.23 22.89
N ASP A 268 -0.63 11.93 24.10
CA ASP A 268 -0.38 12.71 25.32
C ASP A 268 0.40 11.96 26.40
N ALA A 269 0.66 10.67 26.20
CA ALA A 269 1.50 9.87 27.09
C ALA A 269 2.85 9.55 26.46
N GLU A 270 3.89 9.46 27.30
CA GLU A 270 5.23 9.04 26.89
C GLU A 270 5.20 7.62 26.29
N GLY A 271 5.93 7.42 25.20
CA GLY A 271 6.06 6.12 24.55
C GLY A 271 6.09 6.16 23.03
N GLU A 272 6.27 4.97 22.45
CA GLU A 272 6.27 4.74 21.00
C GLU A 272 4.85 4.36 20.52
N TYR A 273 4.35 5.09 19.53
CA TYR A 273 3.07 4.89 18.87
C TYR A 273 3.30 4.53 17.40
N LYS A 274 2.76 3.39 16.96
CA LYS A 274 2.82 2.96 15.55
C LYS A 274 1.46 3.14 14.92
N ILE A 275 1.26 4.27 14.26
CA ILE A 275 -0.01 4.58 13.64
C ILE A 275 -0.04 4.04 12.22
N LYS A 276 -1.01 3.17 11.94
CA LYS A 276 -1.35 2.74 10.58
C LYS A 276 -2.73 3.23 10.21
N ALA A 277 -2.92 3.71 8.99
CA ALA A 277 -4.22 4.17 8.50
C ALA A 277 -4.52 3.65 7.08
N VAL A 278 -5.78 3.36 6.82
CA VAL A 278 -6.28 2.93 5.50
C VAL A 278 -7.60 3.62 5.17
N SER A 279 -7.77 4.01 3.91
CA SER A 279 -9.03 4.51 3.38
C SER A 279 -9.88 3.36 2.85
N VAL A 280 -11.18 3.39 3.11
CA VAL A 280 -12.19 2.44 2.63
C VAL A 280 -13.29 3.20 1.91
N ASN A 281 -13.52 2.92 0.62
CA ASN A 281 -14.63 3.54 -0.10
C ASN A 281 -15.97 2.84 0.16
N LYS A 282 -17.07 3.43 -0.32
CA LYS A 282 -18.43 2.86 -0.21
C LYS A 282 -18.61 1.45 -0.80
N TYR A 283 -17.69 0.99 -1.65
CA TYR A 283 -17.72 -0.34 -2.27
C TYR A 283 -16.85 -1.36 -1.53
N GLY A 284 -16.12 -0.95 -0.49
CA GLY A 284 -15.26 -1.80 0.33
C GLY A 284 -13.80 -1.90 -0.13
N PHE A 285 -13.38 -1.12 -1.13
CA PHE A 285 -11.99 -1.12 -1.57
C PHE A 285 -11.10 -0.37 -0.60
N LEU A 286 -9.92 -0.95 -0.35
CA LEU A 286 -8.88 -0.40 0.51
C LEU A 286 -7.87 0.41 -0.32
N SER A 287 -7.36 1.49 0.26
CA SER A 287 -6.13 2.14 -0.22
C SER A 287 -4.90 1.32 0.19
N ALA A 288 -3.71 1.77 -0.22
CA ALA A 288 -2.49 1.35 0.48
C ALA A 288 -2.55 1.79 1.95
N VAL A 289 -1.84 1.07 2.82
CA VAL A 289 -1.72 1.41 4.24
C VAL A 289 -0.66 2.51 4.39
N ALA A 290 -1.04 3.62 5.01
CA ALA A 290 -0.10 4.62 5.50
C ALA A 290 0.43 4.20 6.87
N GLU A 291 1.73 4.33 7.12
CA GLU A 291 2.38 3.90 8.36
C GLU A 291 3.37 4.96 8.83
N ASN A 292 3.20 5.46 10.06
CA ASN A 292 4.11 6.37 10.74
C ASN A 292 4.40 5.87 12.17
N THR A 293 5.62 6.11 12.65
CA THR A 293 6.00 5.90 14.06
C THR A 293 6.20 7.25 14.73
N TYR A 294 5.58 7.46 15.88
CA TYR A 294 5.71 8.66 16.71
C TYR A 294 6.27 8.25 18.06
N THR A 295 7.26 8.99 18.58
CA THR A 295 7.79 8.76 19.92
C THR A 295 7.57 10.01 20.74
N ILE A 296 6.85 9.90 21.85
CA ILE A 296 6.70 10.99 22.81
C ILE A 296 7.70 10.74 23.94
N GLU A 297 8.70 11.61 24.06
CA GLU A 297 9.74 11.54 25.09
C GLU A 297 9.74 12.88 25.82
N ALA A 298 9.21 12.94 27.04
CA ALA A 298 9.11 14.19 27.77
C ALA A 298 10.49 14.86 27.90
N GLY A 299 10.59 16.11 27.45
CA GLY A 299 11.82 16.89 27.55
C GLY A 299 12.23 17.10 29.01
N THR A 300 13.53 17.16 29.27
CA THR A 300 14.04 17.66 30.56
C THR A 300 13.82 19.17 30.64
N PRO A 301 13.51 19.72 31.83
CA PRO A 301 13.34 21.16 31.98
C PRO A 301 14.64 21.92 31.68
N ASP A 302 14.51 23.18 31.27
CA ASP A 302 15.64 24.07 31.03
C ASP A 302 16.47 24.30 32.30
N GLU A 303 17.79 24.51 32.13
CA GLU A 303 18.67 24.90 33.22
C GLU A 303 18.18 26.18 33.92
N PRO A 304 18.22 26.25 35.27
CA PRO A 304 17.88 27.47 35.97
C PRO A 304 18.90 28.58 35.66
N ILE A 305 18.39 29.74 35.27
CA ILE A 305 19.22 30.92 34.99
C ILE A 305 19.54 31.61 36.31
N ILE A 306 20.82 31.56 36.71
CA ILE A 306 21.35 32.28 37.87
C ILE A 306 21.89 33.63 37.41
N MET A 307 21.29 34.73 37.88
CA MET A 307 21.59 36.09 37.41
C MET A 307 23.02 36.53 37.77
N GLU A 308 23.50 36.13 38.95
CA GLU A 308 24.81 36.48 39.48
C GLU A 308 25.85 35.46 39.00
N ALA A 309 26.80 35.91 38.19
CA ALA A 309 27.91 35.10 37.71
C ALA A 309 28.89 34.75 38.84
N SER A 310 29.58 33.62 38.74
CA SER A 310 30.66 33.27 39.67
C SER A 310 31.74 34.36 39.70
N GLY A 311 32.28 34.66 40.88
CA GLY A 311 33.37 35.62 41.02
C GLY A 311 33.44 36.36 42.35
N GLU A 312 34.15 37.48 42.30
CA GLU A 312 34.48 38.34 43.43
C GLU A 312 33.44 39.46 43.59
N TYR A 313 32.89 39.57 44.80
CA TYR A 313 31.88 40.56 45.17
C TYR A 313 32.38 41.37 46.34
N SER A 314 32.05 42.67 46.35
CA SER A 314 32.51 43.60 47.39
C SER A 314 31.41 44.36 48.10
N GLN A 315 30.16 44.06 47.76
CA GLN A 315 28.96 44.64 48.32
C GLN A 315 27.95 43.53 48.56
N ASN A 316 27.03 43.77 49.48
CA ASN A 316 25.94 42.83 49.74
C ASN A 316 25.18 42.56 48.43
N THR A 317 25.11 41.30 48.03
CA THR A 317 24.54 40.87 46.76
C THR A 317 23.54 39.74 47.03
N MET A 318 22.42 39.76 46.33
CA MET A 318 21.41 38.69 46.40
C MET A 318 21.59 37.78 45.19
N ILE A 319 21.62 36.48 45.40
CA ILE A 319 21.62 35.47 44.35
C ILE A 319 20.18 35.24 43.93
N VAL A 320 19.88 35.49 42.66
CA VAL A 320 18.56 35.37 42.05
C VAL A 320 18.62 34.26 41.00
N ALA A 321 17.76 33.27 41.19
CA ALA A 321 17.57 32.17 40.24
C ALA A 321 16.17 32.27 39.58
N VAL A 322 16.08 31.96 38.30
CA VAL A 322 14.84 31.95 37.52
C VAL A 322 14.80 30.69 36.67
N THR A 323 13.62 30.09 36.52
CA THR A 323 13.38 28.93 35.65
C THR A 323 12.06 29.14 34.90
N GLU A 324 11.76 28.25 33.97
CA GLU A 324 10.55 28.28 33.17
C GLU A 324 9.26 28.06 34.01
N PRO A 325 8.07 28.45 33.51
CA PRO A 325 6.82 28.19 34.20
C PRO A 325 6.56 26.70 34.40
N GLY A 326 6.13 26.29 35.59
CA GLY A 326 5.78 24.89 35.88
C GLY A 326 6.94 24.04 36.40
N THR A 327 8.12 24.64 36.62
CA THR A 327 9.26 23.99 37.26
C THR A 327 9.57 24.61 38.62
N SER A 328 10.37 23.90 39.42
CA SER A 328 10.84 24.34 40.74
C SER A 328 12.35 24.18 40.86
N ILE A 329 13.02 25.18 41.42
CA ILE A 329 14.47 25.18 41.61
C ILE A 329 14.83 24.65 43.00
N PHE A 330 15.82 23.77 43.06
CA PHE A 330 16.40 23.25 44.29
C PHE A 330 17.90 23.51 44.29
N TYR A 331 18.49 23.69 45.49
CA TYR A 331 19.90 24.00 45.61
C TYR A 331 20.56 23.42 46.87
N THR A 332 21.88 23.31 46.79
CA THR A 332 22.78 22.90 47.87
C THR A 332 23.94 23.87 47.99
N THR A 333 24.55 23.92 49.18
CA THR A 333 25.72 24.78 49.46
C THR A 333 26.89 24.02 50.08
N ASP A 334 26.77 22.70 50.20
CA ASP A 334 27.75 21.79 50.82
C ASP A 334 28.53 20.98 49.78
N GLY A 335 28.29 21.23 48.49
CA GLY A 335 28.93 20.56 47.36
C GLY A 335 28.23 19.27 46.91
N SER A 336 27.18 18.81 47.60
CA SER A 336 26.36 17.69 47.13
C SER A 336 25.47 18.08 45.95
N ASP A 337 25.12 17.14 45.09
CA ASP A 337 24.21 17.41 43.97
C ASP A 337 22.77 17.58 44.48
N PRO A 338 22.07 18.66 44.10
CA PRO A 338 20.72 18.92 44.56
C PRO A 338 19.71 17.92 44.01
N THR A 339 18.79 17.50 44.87
CA THR A 339 17.64 16.63 44.57
C THR A 339 16.33 17.33 44.96
N MET A 340 15.17 16.72 44.67
CA MET A 340 13.87 17.23 45.14
C MET A 340 13.74 17.30 46.68
N ASP A 341 14.59 16.59 47.43
CA ASP A 341 14.66 16.66 48.90
C ASP A 341 15.57 17.80 49.41
N SER A 342 16.27 18.48 48.50
CA SER A 342 17.16 19.61 48.83
C SER A 342 16.37 20.88 49.15
N LYS A 343 17.08 21.98 49.48
CA LYS A 343 16.41 23.25 49.77
C LYS A 343 15.79 23.82 48.50
N GLN A 344 14.49 24.06 48.52
CA GLN A 344 13.80 24.74 47.43
C GLN A 344 14.16 26.23 47.43
N TYR A 345 14.50 26.77 46.26
CA TYR A 345 14.66 28.20 46.06
C TYR A 345 13.28 28.86 45.92
N ILE A 346 12.89 29.65 46.93
CA ILE A 346 11.59 30.34 47.00
C ILE A 346 11.72 31.87 47.05
N SER A 347 12.93 32.37 47.27
CA SER A 347 13.26 33.80 47.33
C SER A 347 14.76 34.01 47.10
N PRO A 348 15.19 35.21 46.66
CA PRO A 348 16.60 35.53 46.52
C PRO A 348 17.42 35.21 47.79
N ILE A 349 18.62 34.67 47.59
CA ILE A 349 19.51 34.23 48.68
C ILE A 349 20.55 35.32 48.94
N SER A 350 20.71 35.77 50.18
CA SER A 350 21.82 36.69 50.50
C SER A 350 23.16 35.96 50.39
N MET A 351 24.07 36.50 49.58
CA MET A 351 25.39 35.91 49.36
C MET A 351 26.20 35.87 50.67
N PRO A 352 26.64 34.70 51.14
CA PRO A 352 27.42 34.60 52.37
C PRO A 352 28.79 35.29 52.24
N VAL A 353 29.27 35.91 53.31
CA VAL A 353 30.62 36.46 53.38
C VAL A 353 31.68 35.35 53.30
N GLY A 354 32.75 35.60 52.56
CA GLY A 354 33.79 34.62 52.25
C GLY A 354 33.47 33.82 51.00
N THR A 355 34.07 32.63 50.88
CA THR A 355 33.83 31.74 49.74
C THR A 355 32.60 30.88 49.98
N SER A 356 31.72 30.80 48.98
CA SER A 356 30.55 29.93 48.97
C SER A 356 30.40 29.26 47.60
N HIS A 357 29.92 28.01 47.63
CA HIS A 357 29.70 27.18 46.46
C HIS A 357 28.23 26.80 46.43
N PHE A 358 27.57 27.02 45.30
CA PHE A 358 26.16 26.69 45.10
C PHE A 358 26.00 25.77 43.90
N LYS A 359 25.10 24.79 44.02
CA LYS A 359 24.61 24.00 42.91
C LYS A 359 23.10 24.17 42.82
N PHE A 360 22.58 24.44 41.62
CA PHE A 360 21.15 24.63 41.35
C PHE A 360 20.68 23.62 40.32
N ILE A 361 19.44 23.16 40.46
CA ILE A 361 18.77 22.25 39.51
C ILE A 361 17.29 22.62 39.43
N ALA A 362 16.68 22.49 38.26
CA ALA A 362 15.24 22.65 38.07
C ALA A 362 14.57 21.28 37.90
N TYR A 363 13.38 21.11 38.47
CA TYR A 363 12.53 19.94 38.28
C TYR A 363 11.17 20.37 37.72
N ASN A 364 10.65 19.64 36.73
CA ASN A 364 9.28 19.83 36.23
C ASN A 364 8.26 19.06 37.10
N ASN A 365 6.97 19.20 36.80
CA ASN A 365 5.89 18.53 37.55
C ASN A 365 5.90 17.00 37.43
N GLU A 366 6.59 16.46 36.42
CA GLU A 366 6.72 15.02 36.14
C GLU A 366 7.93 14.41 36.86
N GLY A 367 8.78 15.24 37.47
CA GLY A 367 9.97 14.81 38.21
C GLY A 367 11.23 14.67 37.33
N LEU A 368 11.19 15.09 36.07
CA LEU A 368 12.38 15.22 35.23
C LEU A 368 13.17 16.46 35.66
N CYS A 369 14.50 16.40 35.52
CA CYS A 369 15.40 17.43 35.99
C CYS A 369 16.28 18.02 34.88
N SER A 370 16.66 19.28 35.07
CA SER A 370 17.66 19.95 34.24
C SER A 370 19.06 19.44 34.55
N GLU A 371 20.03 19.89 33.77
CA GLU A 371 21.44 19.83 34.19
C GLU A 371 21.69 20.71 35.43
N ILE A 372 22.77 20.41 36.16
CA ILE A 372 23.15 21.13 37.37
C ILE A 372 23.96 22.37 37.01
N VAL A 373 23.53 23.53 37.52
CA VAL A 373 24.22 24.81 37.37
C VAL A 373 25.04 25.11 38.62
N GLU A 374 26.36 25.16 38.47
CA GLU A 374 27.30 25.46 39.56
C GLU A 374 27.69 26.95 39.60
N ARG A 375 27.77 27.53 40.79
CA ARG A 375 28.20 28.92 41.02
C ARG A 375 29.12 29.04 42.22
N ASP A 376 30.21 29.79 42.04
CA ASP A 376 31.22 30.04 43.04
C ASP A 376 31.30 31.54 43.34
N TYR A 377 31.08 31.91 44.58
CA TYR A 377 31.10 33.31 45.00
C TYR A 377 32.14 33.55 46.09
N HIS A 378 32.84 34.67 45.99
CA HIS A 378 33.67 35.19 47.08
C HIS A 378 33.24 36.61 47.42
N LEU A 379 32.64 36.80 48.60
CA LEU A 379 32.19 38.12 49.06
C LEU A 379 33.10 38.66 50.17
N VAL A 380 33.72 39.82 49.93
CA VAL A 380 34.47 40.58 50.94
C VAL A 380 34.09 42.04 50.85
N PHE A 381 33.47 42.59 51.90
CA PHE A 381 33.01 43.98 51.89
C PHE A 381 34.15 44.98 51.65
N ALA A 382 33.97 45.83 50.63
CA ALA A 382 34.88 46.94 50.39
C ALA A 382 34.64 48.06 51.40
N ARG A 383 35.68 48.36 52.19
CA ARG A 383 35.68 49.45 53.17
C ARG A 383 36.18 50.74 52.51
N LEU A 384 35.26 51.55 52.00
CA LEU A 384 35.58 52.85 51.38
C LEU A 384 35.52 54.01 52.38
N VAL A 385 34.85 53.80 53.52
CA VAL A 385 34.73 54.77 54.61
C VAL A 385 35.74 54.43 55.70
N THR A 386 36.49 55.41 56.17
CA THR A 386 37.38 55.22 57.33
C THR A 386 36.60 55.35 58.65
N LYS A 387 37.17 54.82 59.74
CA LYS A 387 36.57 54.91 61.09
C LYS A 387 36.30 56.37 61.50
N GLU A 388 37.20 57.28 61.13
CA GLU A 388 37.06 58.71 61.41
C GLU A 388 35.93 59.34 60.58
N GLN A 389 35.86 59.03 59.29
CA GLN A 389 34.77 59.48 58.43
C GLN A 389 33.40 58.96 58.92
N ALA A 390 33.35 57.73 59.43
CA ALA A 390 32.14 57.17 60.00
C ALA A 390 31.66 57.94 61.23
N VAL A 391 32.57 58.27 62.17
CA VAL A 391 32.26 59.11 63.34
C VAL A 391 31.73 60.49 62.90
N ASN A 392 32.41 61.13 61.95
CA ASN A 392 31.98 62.41 61.40
C ASN A 392 30.61 62.33 60.71
N SER A 393 30.32 61.20 60.05
CA SER A 393 29.02 60.95 59.41
C SER A 393 27.88 60.86 60.43
N VAL A 394 28.12 60.26 61.60
CA VAL A 394 27.14 60.25 62.70
C VAL A 394 26.86 61.67 63.18
N VAL A 395 27.90 62.43 63.52
CA VAL A 395 27.76 63.80 64.03
C VAL A 395 27.00 64.67 63.03
N SER A 396 27.46 64.71 61.78
CA SER A 396 26.82 65.50 60.72
C SER A 396 25.37 65.08 60.45
N THR A 397 25.07 63.78 60.49
CA THR A 397 23.70 63.28 60.37
C THR A 397 22.82 63.77 61.51
N LEU A 398 23.29 63.70 62.76
CA LEU A 398 22.52 64.12 63.92
C LEU A 398 22.34 65.65 64.00
N VAL A 399 23.31 66.44 63.54
CA VAL A 399 23.17 67.89 63.36
C VAL A 399 22.10 68.18 62.30
N ARG A 400 22.20 67.53 61.13
CA ARG A 400 21.25 67.71 60.02
C ARG A 400 19.80 67.34 60.42
N LEU A 401 19.64 66.32 61.28
CA LEU A 401 18.35 65.85 61.77
C LEU A 401 17.85 66.58 63.03
N ASN A 402 18.52 67.68 63.45
CA ASN A 402 18.22 68.49 64.64
C ASN A 402 18.26 67.74 65.99
N TYR A 403 19.01 66.64 66.09
CA TYR A 403 19.32 66.02 67.39
C TYR A 403 20.47 66.74 68.10
N LEU A 404 21.44 67.25 67.34
CA LEU A 404 22.55 68.07 67.82
C LEU A 404 22.41 69.51 67.31
N LEU A 405 22.85 70.47 68.12
CA LEU A 405 22.89 71.89 67.79
C LEU A 405 24.03 72.22 66.83
N ASP A 406 25.16 71.53 66.97
CA ASP A 406 26.39 71.76 66.22
C ASP A 406 27.28 70.50 66.26
N GLU A 407 28.39 70.56 65.52
CA GLU A 407 29.36 69.46 65.40
C GLU A 407 30.16 69.21 66.68
N THR A 408 30.02 70.06 67.71
CA THR A 408 30.68 69.84 69.02
C THR A 408 29.93 68.82 69.88
N GLY A 409 28.79 68.29 69.41
CA GLY A 409 28.01 67.28 70.11
C GLY A 409 26.99 67.87 71.09
N LYS A 410 26.70 69.17 71.03
CA LYS A 410 25.79 69.83 71.97
C LYS A 410 24.33 69.49 71.67
N GLU A 411 23.55 69.19 72.70
CA GLU A 411 22.10 68.90 72.57
C GLU A 411 21.25 70.01 73.23
N ILE A 412 20.06 70.28 72.68
CA ILE A 412 19.14 71.30 73.19
C ILE A 412 18.68 70.96 74.61
N GLY A 413 18.90 71.88 75.54
CA GLY A 413 18.38 71.78 76.92
C GLY A 413 19.10 70.77 77.80
N VAL A 414 20.19 70.15 77.32
CA VAL A 414 20.95 69.14 78.09
C VAL A 414 22.37 69.67 78.36
N PRO A 415 22.82 69.75 79.62
CA PRO A 415 24.16 70.27 79.97
C PRO A 415 25.28 69.32 79.51
N GLY A 416 26.40 69.88 79.04
CA GLY A 416 27.51 69.12 78.44
C GLY A 416 27.34 68.87 76.94
N HIS A 417 28.06 67.88 76.40
CA HIS A 417 28.02 67.46 74.99
C HIS A 417 28.09 65.93 74.85
N ASN A 418 27.79 65.42 73.67
CA ASN A 418 27.93 64.01 73.30
C ASN A 418 29.21 63.82 72.48
N GLU A 419 29.98 62.79 72.82
CA GLU A 419 31.08 62.29 72.02
C GLU A 419 30.67 60.99 71.33
N TYR A 420 31.15 60.80 70.10
CA TYR A 420 30.86 59.63 69.29
C TYR A 420 32.15 58.85 69.08
N VAL A 421 32.19 57.61 69.57
CA VAL A 421 33.42 56.83 69.64
C VAL A 421 33.23 55.51 68.89
N TYR A 422 34.12 55.25 67.93
CA TYR A 422 34.21 53.97 67.25
C TYR A 422 34.46 52.83 68.26
N ARG A 423 33.67 51.75 68.16
CA ARG A 423 33.77 50.55 69.00
C ARG A 423 34.30 49.34 68.25
N SER A 424 33.60 48.90 67.21
CA SER A 424 33.84 47.62 66.53
C SER A 424 33.26 47.60 65.12
N GLU A 425 33.70 46.66 64.28
CA GLU A 425 33.01 46.28 63.05
C GLU A 425 32.00 45.15 63.33
N ILE A 426 30.84 45.17 62.69
CA ILE A 426 29.86 44.08 62.70
C ILE A 426 29.35 43.82 61.29
N GLU A 427 28.96 42.57 61.03
CA GLU A 427 28.12 42.24 59.88
C GLU A 427 26.66 42.22 60.31
N VAL A 428 25.81 42.90 59.54
CA VAL A 428 24.36 42.76 59.63
C VAL A 428 23.95 41.93 58.42
N GLU A 429 23.53 40.69 58.69
CA GLU A 429 23.14 39.72 57.66
C GLU A 429 22.14 40.32 56.67
N GLY A 430 22.46 40.26 55.37
CA GLY A 430 21.66 40.84 54.30
C GLY A 430 21.68 42.37 54.18
N ALA A 431 22.43 43.09 55.02
CA ALA A 431 22.58 44.54 54.96
C ALA A 431 24.04 45.01 54.78
N GLY A 432 25.01 44.18 55.13
CA GLY A 432 26.44 44.43 54.90
C GLY A 432 27.25 44.65 56.18
N GLU A 433 28.46 45.19 56.03
CA GLU A 433 29.35 45.48 57.15
C GLU A 433 29.19 46.93 57.65
N TYR A 434 29.20 47.10 58.97
CA TYR A 434 28.99 48.38 59.64
C TYR A 434 30.03 48.63 60.72
N TYR A 435 30.48 49.89 60.81
CA TYR A 435 31.15 50.43 61.98
C TYR A 435 30.13 50.73 63.07
N VAL A 436 30.39 50.23 64.27
CA VAL A 436 29.59 50.51 65.46
C VAL A 436 30.19 51.68 66.22
N ILE A 437 29.36 52.67 66.52
CA ILE A 437 29.75 53.92 67.16
C ILE A 437 28.88 54.13 68.39
N ASP A 438 29.52 54.24 69.56
CA ASP A 438 28.85 54.50 70.82
C ASP A 438 28.74 56.00 71.07
N GLU A 439 27.58 56.44 71.56
CA GLU A 439 27.39 57.79 72.07
C GLU A 439 27.72 57.83 73.57
N ILE A 440 28.63 58.73 73.93
CA ILE A 440 29.11 58.94 75.29
C ILE A 440 28.74 60.37 75.69
N ARG A 441 27.95 60.50 76.76
CA ARG A 441 27.60 61.79 77.34
C ARG A 441 28.75 62.31 78.18
N VAL A 442 29.20 63.52 77.91
CA VAL A 442 30.23 64.23 78.67
C VAL A 442 29.60 65.40 79.42
N GLY A 443 29.64 65.34 80.76
CA GLY A 443 29.14 66.41 81.63
C GLY A 443 30.08 67.63 81.66
N ASN A 444 29.58 68.78 82.11
CA ASN A 444 30.41 69.98 82.30
C ASN A 444 31.51 69.79 83.36
N ASP A 445 31.39 68.77 84.22
CA ASP A 445 32.36 68.34 85.21
C ASP A 445 33.40 67.35 84.66
N GLY A 446 33.30 67.00 83.37
CA GLY A 446 34.17 66.03 82.70
C GLY A 446 33.77 64.57 82.90
N SER A 447 32.66 64.27 83.59
CA SER A 447 32.16 62.90 83.73
C SER A 447 31.74 62.31 82.38
N ARG A 448 32.09 61.05 82.09
CA ARG A 448 31.78 60.36 80.83
C ARG A 448 30.90 59.15 81.09
N ASN A 449 29.69 59.13 80.53
CA ASN A 449 28.72 58.05 80.72
C ASN A 449 28.13 57.60 79.37
N PRO A 450 28.08 56.30 79.06
CA PRO A 450 27.39 55.82 77.86
C PRO A 450 25.91 56.25 77.87
N SER A 451 25.41 56.81 76.78
CA SER A 451 23.99 57.20 76.69
C SER A 451 23.05 56.01 76.43
N GLY A 452 23.64 54.88 76.02
CA GLY A 452 22.90 53.69 75.56
C GLY A 452 22.44 53.79 74.10
N ARG A 453 22.72 54.90 73.40
CA ARG A 453 22.52 55.00 71.95
C ARG A 453 23.76 54.49 71.23
N ILE A 454 23.51 53.63 70.26
CA ILE A 454 24.54 53.02 69.43
C ILE A 454 24.15 53.28 67.98
N TYR A 455 25.13 53.67 67.18
CA TYR A 455 24.97 53.96 65.76
C TYR A 455 25.73 52.90 64.95
N ALA A 456 25.22 52.62 63.76
CA ALA A 456 25.84 51.75 62.78
C ALA A 456 26.05 52.55 61.48
N VAL A 457 27.28 52.59 61.00
CA VAL A 457 27.65 53.29 59.77
C VAL A 457 28.19 52.29 58.77
N ASN A 458 27.57 52.18 57.60
CA ASN A 458 27.97 51.21 56.59
C ASN A 458 29.41 51.49 56.13
N THR A 459 30.26 50.46 56.08
CA THR A 459 31.69 50.62 55.77
C THR A 459 31.96 50.97 54.30
N HIS A 460 30.98 50.77 53.42
CA HIS A 460 31.06 51.03 51.99
C HIS A 460 30.56 52.44 51.62
N ASP A 461 29.35 52.82 52.01
CA ASP A 461 28.72 54.07 51.56
C ASP A 461 28.60 55.16 52.64
N GLY A 462 28.89 54.81 53.90
CA GLY A 462 28.82 55.75 55.03
C GLY A 462 27.40 56.05 55.52
N THR A 463 26.39 55.31 55.06
CA THR A 463 25.01 55.47 55.52
C THR A 463 24.89 55.23 57.02
N VAL A 464 24.25 56.17 57.71
CA VAL A 464 24.13 56.17 59.18
C VAL A 464 22.76 55.67 59.61
N ASN A 465 22.76 54.66 60.46
CA ASN A 465 21.58 54.12 61.11
C ASN A 465 21.80 54.08 62.64
N ARG A 466 20.71 53.95 63.39
CA ARG A 466 20.79 53.52 64.79
C ARG A 466 20.88 51.99 64.82
N LEU A 467 21.72 51.45 65.69
CA LEU A 467 21.84 50.02 65.91
C LEU A 467 20.94 49.60 67.08
N GLY A 468 20.10 48.59 66.85
CA GLY A 468 19.27 47.96 67.86
C GLY A 468 19.40 46.43 67.84
N TYR A 469 18.56 45.78 68.64
CA TYR A 469 18.41 44.32 68.66
C TYR A 469 16.94 43.96 68.48
N ASP A 470 16.65 42.89 67.75
CA ASP A 470 15.34 42.27 67.74
C ASP A 470 15.09 41.42 69.01
N SER A 471 13.89 40.83 69.11
CA SER A 471 13.53 39.95 70.23
C SER A 471 14.37 38.67 70.32
N GLY A 472 15.08 38.29 69.26
CA GLY A 472 16.00 37.16 69.19
C GLY A 472 17.46 37.53 69.50
N GLY A 473 17.76 38.82 69.73
CA GLY A 473 19.12 39.30 69.98
C GLY A 473 19.95 39.55 68.72
N LYS A 474 19.34 39.52 67.52
CA LYS A 474 20.03 39.84 66.25
C LYS A 474 20.08 41.35 66.05
N TYR A 475 21.17 41.84 65.45
CA TYR A 475 21.31 43.25 65.10
C TYR A 475 20.22 43.69 64.10
N ILE A 476 19.61 44.84 64.38
CA ILE A 476 18.69 45.52 63.45
C ILE A 476 19.14 46.96 63.22
N LEU A 477 18.99 47.42 61.98
CA LEU A 477 19.26 48.80 61.58
C LEU A 477 17.96 49.60 61.64
N ILE A 478 17.98 50.69 62.39
CA ILE A 478 16.84 51.58 62.56
C ILE A 478 17.19 52.91 61.88
N THR A 479 16.43 53.26 60.84
CA THR A 479 16.62 54.53 60.15
C THR A 479 16.39 55.70 61.10
N ILE A 480 17.30 56.67 61.08
CA ILE A 480 17.20 57.87 61.91
C ILE A 480 16.34 58.89 61.15
N SER A 481 15.18 59.22 61.70
CA SER A 481 14.29 60.26 61.19
C SER A 481 14.46 61.57 61.96
N ASN A 482 14.06 62.69 61.35
CA ASN A 482 14.02 64.00 62.01
C ASN A 482 13.32 63.93 63.37
N ARG A 483 13.85 64.69 64.33
CA ARG A 483 13.28 64.89 65.66
C ARG A 483 12.00 65.73 65.62
#